data_AF-R5KPR1-F1
#
_entry.id   AF-R5KPR1-F1
#
_cell.length_a   1.000
_cell.length_b   1.000
_cell.length_c   1.000
_cell.angle_alpha   90.00
_cell.angle_beta   90.00
_cell.angle_gamma   90.00
#
_symmetry.space_group_name_H-M   'P 1'
#
loop_
_entity.id
_entity.type
_entity.pdbx_description
1 polymer ?
#
loop_
_entity_poly.entity_id
_entity_poly.type
_entity_poly.pdbx_seq_one_letter_code
_entity_poly.pdbx_strand_id
1 'polypeptide(L)'
;MDIKTKILNEAEKDYKKFSESLIPNIDNVLGVRIPALRKIAKEIYAETGTDYLACSNTEYMEEVMVQGMIIGLIKDKPEKILEHVENFIPKINNWAVCDIFCGGLKFTNKNKELVWEFIQKYLNSEKEYDKRFGLVMILGYFTDDNYIDKVFQILDNFSHEGYYARMGAAWALSICYVKQPEKTFKYLKKSKLDKWTFNKGIQKICESLRVDKNTKEVLKSLKRK
;
A
#
# COMPACT_ATOMS: atom_id res chain seq x y z
N MET A 1 8.92 -8.77 -27.48
CA MET A 1 9.16 -7.36 -27.12
C MET A 1 10.15 -7.29 -25.97
N ASP A 2 11.20 -6.47 -26.05
CA ASP A 2 12.08 -6.24 -24.89
C ASP A 2 11.45 -5.18 -23.97
N ILE A 3 10.78 -5.67 -22.92
CA ILE A 3 10.09 -4.85 -21.92
C ILE A 3 11.08 -3.98 -21.14
N LYS A 4 12.28 -4.49 -20.87
CA LYS A 4 13.33 -3.75 -20.17
C LYS A 4 13.75 -2.53 -20.99
N THR A 5 13.97 -2.71 -22.30
CA THR A 5 14.28 -1.60 -23.21
C THR A 5 13.18 -0.53 -23.22
N LYS A 6 11.89 -0.93 -23.25
CA LYS A 6 10.78 0.03 -23.16
C LYS A 6 10.82 0.87 -21.88
N ILE A 7 11.11 0.25 -20.74
CA ILE A 7 11.18 0.95 -19.45
C ILE A 7 12.41 1.86 -19.40
N LEU A 8 13.56 1.40 -19.88
CA LEU A 8 14.80 2.19 -19.93
C LEU A 8 14.65 3.46 -20.78
N ASN A 9 13.90 3.40 -21.89
CA ASN A 9 13.67 4.55 -22.75
C ASN A 9 12.83 5.67 -22.09
N GLU A 10 12.09 5.35 -21.02
CA GLU A 10 11.29 6.32 -20.25
C GLU A 10 12.02 6.80 -18.97
N ALA A 11 13.27 6.40 -18.76
CA ALA A 11 14.03 6.73 -17.55
C ALA A 11 14.53 8.19 -17.56
N GLU A 12 14.25 8.92 -16.49
CA GLU A 12 14.64 10.32 -16.30
C GLU A 12 15.67 10.44 -15.16
N LYS A 13 16.88 10.94 -15.44
CA LYS A 13 17.98 11.02 -14.45
C LYS A 13 17.64 11.86 -13.21
N ASP A 14 16.97 12.99 -13.38
CA ASP A 14 16.60 13.84 -12.23
C ASP A 14 15.44 13.24 -11.43
N TYR A 15 14.51 12.56 -12.10
CA TYR A 15 13.43 11.85 -11.42
C TYR A 15 13.94 10.59 -10.68
N LYS A 16 14.98 9.94 -11.22
CA LYS A 16 15.71 8.86 -10.54
C LYS A 16 16.23 9.32 -9.20
N LYS A 17 17.05 10.39 -9.17
CA LYS A 17 17.63 10.94 -7.93
C LYS A 17 16.55 11.28 -6.90
N PHE A 18 15.47 11.91 -7.35
CA PHE A 18 14.32 12.21 -6.49
C PHE A 18 13.71 10.92 -5.92
N SER A 19 13.44 9.92 -6.76
CA SER A 19 12.80 8.68 -6.35
C SER A 19 13.67 7.85 -5.40
N GLU A 20 14.98 7.73 -5.67
CA GLU A 20 15.96 7.07 -4.79
C GLU A 20 15.98 7.71 -3.40
N SER A 21 15.92 9.05 -3.32
CA SER A 21 15.90 9.74 -2.02
C SER A 21 14.69 9.40 -1.15
N LEU A 22 13.58 8.94 -1.75
CA LEU A 22 12.37 8.54 -1.04
C LEU A 22 12.36 7.05 -0.68
N ILE A 23 13.19 6.23 -1.33
CA ILE A 23 13.23 4.78 -1.17
C ILE A 23 14.66 4.35 -0.84
N PRO A 24 15.20 4.76 0.32
CA PRO A 24 16.62 4.59 0.64
C PRO A 24 17.04 3.13 0.87
N ASN A 25 16.10 2.19 0.86
CA ASN A 25 16.34 0.77 1.14
C ASN A 25 16.64 -0.07 -0.11
N ILE A 26 16.70 0.54 -1.30
CA ILE A 26 17.06 -0.08 -2.58
C ILE A 26 17.94 0.88 -3.40
N ASP A 27 18.65 0.34 -4.40
CA ASP A 27 19.55 1.07 -5.31
C ASP A 27 19.23 0.86 -6.80
N ASN A 28 18.23 0.03 -7.11
CA ASN A 28 17.87 -0.40 -8.47
C ASN A 28 16.70 0.39 -9.07
N VAL A 29 16.67 1.71 -8.85
CA VAL A 29 15.65 2.62 -9.39
C VAL A 29 16.09 3.20 -10.73
N LEU A 30 15.22 3.17 -11.75
CA LEU A 30 15.48 3.80 -13.05
C LEU A 30 15.03 5.26 -13.10
N GLY A 31 13.99 5.62 -12.35
CA GLY A 31 13.37 6.93 -12.43
C GLY A 31 12.37 7.03 -13.57
N VAL A 32 11.41 6.12 -13.66
CA VAL A 32 10.29 6.21 -14.62
C VAL A 32 9.01 6.68 -13.93
N ARG A 33 8.31 7.64 -14.55
CA ARG A 33 7.05 8.20 -14.02
C ARG A 33 5.94 7.15 -14.01
N ILE A 34 5.12 7.15 -12.97
CA ILE A 34 3.99 6.22 -12.83
C ILE A 34 3.01 6.23 -14.02
N PRO A 35 2.64 7.36 -14.64
CA PRO A 35 1.81 7.35 -15.85
C PRO A 35 2.44 6.58 -17.02
N ALA A 36 3.75 6.71 -17.24
CA ALA A 36 4.47 5.97 -18.27
C ALA A 36 4.48 4.47 -17.97
N LEU A 37 4.78 4.06 -16.74
CA LEU A 37 4.69 2.65 -16.32
C LEU A 37 3.29 2.06 -16.50
N ARG A 38 2.23 2.81 -16.19
CA ARG A 38 0.85 2.37 -16.41
C ARG A 38 0.53 2.19 -17.89
N LYS A 39 1.07 3.05 -18.76
CA LYS A 39 0.93 2.91 -20.22
C LYS A 39 1.64 1.65 -20.69
N ILE A 40 2.90 1.44 -20.30
CA ILE A 40 3.68 0.25 -20.60
C ILE A 40 2.97 -1.03 -20.12
N ALA A 41 2.46 -1.06 -18.89
CA ALA A 41 1.74 -2.21 -18.34
C ALA A 41 0.49 -2.56 -19.16
N LYS A 42 -0.26 -1.55 -19.64
CA LYS A 42 -1.43 -1.77 -20.51
C LYS A 42 -1.04 -2.32 -21.87
N GLU A 43 0.03 -1.80 -22.48
CA GLU A 43 0.54 -2.29 -23.75
C GLU A 43 0.97 -3.75 -23.64
N ILE A 44 1.74 -4.10 -22.61
CA ILE A 44 2.18 -5.48 -22.35
C ILE A 44 0.96 -6.39 -22.13
N TYR A 45 0.03 -6.01 -21.27
CA TYR A 45 -1.16 -6.83 -20.99
C TYR A 45 -2.03 -7.04 -22.23
N ALA A 46 -2.14 -6.04 -23.11
CA ALA A 46 -2.88 -6.17 -24.36
C ALA A 46 -2.21 -7.13 -25.36
N GLU A 47 -0.87 -7.21 -25.34
CA GLU A 47 -0.09 -8.05 -26.25
C GLU A 47 0.06 -9.49 -25.74
N THR A 48 0.33 -9.67 -24.44
CA THR A 48 0.74 -10.97 -23.87
C THR A 48 -0.10 -11.43 -22.69
N GLY A 49 -1.14 -10.68 -22.31
CA GLY A 49 -1.95 -11.00 -21.14
C GLY A 49 -1.10 -11.05 -19.87
N THR A 50 -1.11 -12.19 -19.18
CA THR A 50 -0.41 -12.40 -17.91
C THR A 50 0.99 -12.98 -18.05
N ASP A 51 1.47 -13.27 -19.26
CA ASP A 51 2.72 -14.01 -19.47
C ASP A 51 3.94 -13.31 -18.85
N TYR A 52 3.96 -11.97 -18.87
CA TYR A 52 5.06 -11.21 -18.26
C TYR A 52 5.19 -11.39 -16.75
N LEU A 53 4.12 -11.84 -16.07
CA LEU A 53 4.18 -12.11 -14.63
C LEU A 53 5.12 -13.28 -14.28
N ALA A 54 5.35 -14.19 -15.23
CA ALA A 54 6.29 -15.31 -15.11
C ALA A 54 7.76 -14.87 -15.25
N CYS A 55 8.04 -13.63 -15.67
CA CYS A 55 9.40 -13.10 -15.71
C CYS A 55 9.96 -12.97 -14.28
N SER A 56 11.00 -13.76 -13.99
CA SER A 56 11.72 -13.75 -12.72
C SER A 56 12.98 -12.87 -12.74
N ASN A 57 13.50 -12.55 -13.93
CA ASN A 57 14.71 -11.76 -14.10
C ASN A 57 14.37 -10.26 -14.20
N THR A 58 13.92 -9.67 -13.11
CA THR A 58 13.69 -8.21 -13.00
C THR A 58 14.88 -7.56 -12.30
N GLU A 59 15.59 -6.66 -12.99
CA GLU A 59 16.74 -5.95 -12.43
C GLU A 59 16.30 -4.68 -11.70
N TYR A 60 15.30 -3.98 -12.23
CA TYR A 60 14.87 -2.69 -11.72
C TYR A 60 13.53 -2.75 -11.00
N MET A 61 13.35 -1.85 -10.03
CA MET A 61 12.09 -1.69 -9.29
C MET A 61 10.90 -1.48 -10.23
N GLU A 62 11.09 -0.69 -11.29
CA GLU A 62 10.05 -0.36 -12.27
C GLU A 62 9.55 -1.58 -13.05
N GLU A 63 10.39 -2.60 -13.29
CA GLU A 63 9.97 -3.86 -13.90
C GLU A 63 8.99 -4.61 -12.99
N VAL A 64 9.28 -4.64 -11.68
CA VAL A 64 8.39 -5.22 -10.66
C VAL A 64 7.09 -4.41 -10.55
N MET A 65 7.16 -3.08 -10.61
CA MET A 65 5.96 -2.24 -10.62
C MET A 65 5.05 -2.53 -11.82
N VAL A 66 5.63 -2.73 -13.01
CA VAL A 66 4.86 -3.09 -14.22
C VAL A 66 4.15 -4.41 -14.03
N GLN A 67 4.79 -5.43 -13.45
CA GLN A 67 4.13 -6.70 -13.11
C GLN A 67 2.94 -6.48 -12.17
N GLY A 68 3.12 -5.69 -11.10
CA GLY A 68 2.03 -5.36 -10.17
C GLY A 68 0.89 -4.61 -10.84
N MET A 69 1.19 -3.70 -11.77
CA MET A 69 0.17 -2.98 -12.54
C MET A 69 -0.61 -3.88 -13.48
N ILE A 70 0.05 -4.87 -14.12
CA ILE A 70 -0.60 -5.88 -14.97
C ILE A 70 -1.62 -6.69 -14.17
N ILE A 71 -1.30 -7.09 -12.94
CA ILE A 71 -2.24 -7.81 -12.07
C ILE A 71 -3.52 -6.98 -11.84
N GLY A 72 -3.38 -5.65 -11.69
CA GLY A 72 -4.52 -4.73 -11.58
C GLY A 72 -5.38 -4.60 -12.85
N LEU A 73 -4.92 -5.09 -14.01
CA LEU A 73 -5.64 -5.08 -15.28
C LEU A 73 -6.39 -6.38 -15.56
N ILE A 74 -6.10 -7.46 -14.81
CA ILE A 74 -6.70 -8.78 -15.03
C ILE A 74 -8.21 -8.71 -14.88
N LYS A 75 -8.91 -9.31 -15.84
CA LYS A 75 -10.38 -9.47 -15.84
C LYS A 75 -10.71 -10.96 -15.79
N ASP A 76 -10.65 -11.54 -14.60
CA ASP A 76 -11.00 -12.94 -14.35
C ASP A 76 -11.74 -13.05 -13.00
N LYS A 77 -12.10 -14.27 -12.60
CA LYS A 77 -12.62 -14.59 -11.27
C LYS A 77 -11.68 -14.05 -10.18
N PRO A 78 -12.23 -13.49 -9.10
CA PRO A 78 -11.41 -12.83 -8.08
C PRO A 78 -10.43 -13.80 -7.41
N GLU A 79 -10.75 -15.09 -7.31
CA GLU A 79 -9.85 -16.13 -6.76
C GLU A 79 -8.57 -16.25 -7.60
N LYS A 80 -8.68 -16.27 -8.93
CA LYS A 80 -7.51 -16.30 -9.82
C LYS A 80 -6.69 -15.01 -9.77
N ILE A 81 -7.34 -13.86 -9.61
CA ILE A 81 -6.62 -12.61 -9.39
C ILE A 81 -5.82 -12.72 -8.08
N LEU A 82 -6.40 -13.30 -7.03
CA LEU A 82 -5.72 -13.52 -5.75
C LEU A 82 -4.54 -14.47 -5.84
N GLU A 83 -4.57 -15.49 -6.72
CA GLU A 83 -3.39 -16.33 -7.01
C GLU A 83 -2.23 -15.50 -7.56
N HIS A 84 -2.50 -14.57 -8.50
CA HIS A 84 -1.47 -13.67 -9.00
C HIS A 84 -0.98 -12.69 -7.92
N VAL A 85 -1.89 -12.19 -7.07
CA VAL A 85 -1.54 -11.31 -5.94
C VAL A 85 -0.61 -12.04 -4.97
N GLU A 86 -0.95 -13.27 -4.59
CA GLU A 86 -0.15 -14.08 -3.67
C GLU A 86 1.27 -14.34 -4.21
N ASN A 87 1.39 -14.64 -5.50
CA ASN A 87 2.68 -14.82 -6.16
C ASN A 87 3.49 -13.52 -6.30
N PHE A 88 2.83 -12.36 -6.30
CA PHE A 88 3.48 -11.06 -6.43
C PHE A 88 4.02 -10.53 -5.10
N ILE A 89 3.33 -10.79 -3.98
CA ILE A 89 3.69 -10.23 -2.67
C ILE A 89 5.16 -10.48 -2.27
N PRO A 90 5.77 -11.67 -2.50
CA PRO A 90 7.19 -11.90 -2.22
C PRO A 90 8.15 -10.97 -2.97
N LYS A 91 7.72 -10.34 -4.08
CA LYS A 91 8.52 -9.39 -4.87
C LYS A 91 8.51 -7.98 -4.27
N ILE A 92 7.68 -7.71 -3.27
CA ILE A 92 7.57 -6.40 -2.63
C ILE A 92 8.72 -6.23 -1.62
N ASN A 93 9.71 -5.40 -1.97
CA ASN A 93 10.85 -5.09 -1.11
C ASN A 93 10.95 -3.60 -0.74
N ASN A 94 9.98 -2.78 -1.14
CA ASN A 94 9.95 -1.36 -0.84
C ASN A 94 8.51 -0.83 -0.79
N TRP A 95 8.35 0.34 -0.17
CA TRP A 95 7.03 0.91 0.07
C TRP A 95 6.33 1.36 -1.21
N ALA A 96 7.06 1.84 -2.23
CA ALA A 96 6.45 2.37 -3.44
C ALA A 96 5.79 1.26 -4.26
N VAL A 97 6.49 0.12 -4.44
CA VAL A 97 5.94 -1.06 -5.11
C VAL A 97 4.67 -1.53 -4.39
N CYS A 98 4.71 -1.65 -3.06
CA CYS A 98 3.57 -2.04 -2.24
C CYS A 98 2.36 -1.13 -2.48
N ASP A 99 2.56 0.18 -2.33
CA ASP A 99 1.47 1.15 -2.32
C ASP A 99 0.83 1.31 -3.70
N ILE A 100 1.65 1.34 -4.76
CA ILE A 100 1.18 1.41 -6.14
C ILE A 100 0.40 0.14 -6.51
N PHE A 101 0.92 -1.02 -6.13
CA PHE A 101 0.27 -2.31 -6.38
C PHE A 101 -1.11 -2.37 -5.70
N CYS A 102 -1.19 -2.11 -4.40
CA CYS A 102 -2.46 -2.09 -3.66
C CYS A 102 -3.47 -1.12 -4.29
N GLY A 103 -3.00 0.06 -4.71
CA GLY A 103 -3.82 1.06 -5.40
C GLY A 103 -4.44 0.57 -6.71
N GLY A 104 -3.80 -0.39 -7.38
CA GLY A 104 -4.26 -1.02 -8.62
C GLY A 104 -5.27 -2.16 -8.46
N LEU A 105 -5.40 -2.76 -7.26
CA LEU A 105 -6.29 -3.90 -6.99
C LEU A 105 -7.77 -3.51 -6.87
N LYS A 106 -8.31 -2.82 -7.87
CA LYS A 106 -9.66 -2.24 -7.86
C LYS A 106 -10.78 -3.27 -7.83
N PHE A 107 -10.52 -4.53 -8.22
CA PHE A 107 -11.46 -5.63 -8.10
C PHE A 107 -11.95 -5.83 -6.65
N THR A 108 -11.13 -5.43 -5.66
CA THR A 108 -11.47 -5.46 -4.23
C THR A 108 -12.80 -4.76 -3.92
N ASN A 109 -13.13 -3.66 -4.61
CA ASN A 109 -14.38 -2.94 -4.37
C ASN A 109 -15.64 -3.80 -4.53
N LYS A 110 -15.59 -4.81 -5.41
CA LYS A 110 -16.70 -5.73 -5.68
C LYS A 110 -16.57 -7.05 -4.92
N ASN A 111 -15.45 -7.30 -4.26
CA ASN A 111 -15.08 -8.59 -3.66
C ASN A 111 -14.52 -8.41 -2.25
N LYS A 112 -15.06 -7.44 -1.49
CA LYS A 112 -14.47 -7.02 -0.21
C LYS A 112 -14.34 -8.16 0.79
N GLU A 113 -15.37 -8.98 0.95
CA GLU A 113 -15.36 -10.09 1.92
C GLU A 113 -14.25 -11.11 1.60
N LEU A 114 -14.20 -11.58 0.34
CA LEU A 114 -13.15 -12.48 -0.12
C LEU A 114 -11.75 -11.90 0.10
N VAL A 115 -11.54 -10.64 -0.27
CA VAL A 115 -10.22 -9.98 -0.11
C VAL A 115 -9.91 -9.74 1.37
N TRP A 116 -10.91 -9.44 2.19
CA TRP A 116 -10.73 -9.26 3.64
C TRP A 116 -10.19 -10.53 4.30
N GLU A 117 -10.77 -11.69 3.97
CA GLU A 117 -10.29 -12.99 4.45
C GLU A 117 -8.89 -13.29 3.93
N PHE A 118 -8.63 -13.03 2.64
CA PHE A 118 -7.31 -13.23 2.04
C PHE A 118 -6.21 -12.42 2.74
N ILE A 119 -6.46 -11.15 3.10
CA ILE A 119 -5.42 -10.31 3.69
C ILE A 119 -5.07 -10.67 5.15
N GLN A 120 -5.88 -11.47 5.85
CA GLN A 120 -5.65 -11.80 7.26
C GLN A 120 -4.28 -12.47 7.48
N LYS A 121 -3.87 -13.38 6.59
CA LYS A 121 -2.56 -14.06 6.72
C LYS A 121 -1.37 -13.09 6.64
N TYR A 122 -1.49 -12.01 5.87
CA TYR A 122 -0.43 -11.00 5.73
C TYR A 122 -0.41 -10.03 6.92
N LEU A 123 -1.58 -9.70 7.48
CA LEU A 123 -1.68 -8.89 8.70
C LEU A 123 -1.04 -9.60 9.91
N ASN A 124 -1.12 -10.94 9.94
CA ASN A 124 -0.52 -11.79 10.97
C ASN A 124 0.91 -12.25 10.66
N SER A 125 1.47 -11.90 9.48
CA SER A 125 2.83 -12.28 9.10
C SER A 125 3.88 -11.53 9.92
N GLU A 126 5.05 -12.14 10.15
CA GLU A 126 6.22 -11.49 10.75
C GLU A 126 7.05 -10.68 9.73
N LYS A 127 6.70 -10.73 8.44
CA LYS A 127 7.41 -9.99 7.39
C LYS A 127 6.87 -8.57 7.29
N GLU A 128 7.78 -7.60 7.23
CA GLU A 128 7.45 -6.18 7.19
C GLU A 128 6.54 -5.80 6.02
N TYR A 129 6.87 -6.25 4.80
CA TYR A 129 6.11 -5.92 3.60
C TYR A 129 4.81 -6.70 3.45
N ASP A 130 4.69 -7.89 4.05
CA ASP A 130 3.41 -8.60 4.17
C ASP A 130 2.44 -7.77 5.03
N LYS A 131 2.88 -7.36 6.23
CA LYS A 131 2.06 -6.50 7.09
C LYS A 131 1.73 -5.18 6.40
N ARG A 132 2.71 -4.55 5.73
CA ARG A 132 2.47 -3.32 4.97
C ARG A 132 1.41 -3.53 3.89
N PHE A 133 1.50 -4.60 3.11
CA PHE A 133 0.51 -4.93 2.08
C PHE A 133 -0.90 -5.01 2.68
N GLY A 134 -1.09 -5.78 3.77
CA GLY A 134 -2.38 -5.87 4.45
C GLY A 134 -2.91 -4.51 4.93
N LEU A 135 -2.05 -3.69 5.55
CA LEU A 135 -2.41 -2.37 6.07
C LEU A 135 -2.76 -1.37 4.95
N VAL A 136 -2.07 -1.44 3.82
CA VAL A 136 -2.35 -0.58 2.66
C VAL A 136 -3.63 -1.02 1.93
N MET A 137 -3.92 -2.32 1.91
CA MET A 137 -5.23 -2.81 1.48
C MET A 137 -6.35 -2.31 2.39
N ILE A 138 -6.16 -2.36 3.72
CA ILE A 138 -7.11 -1.80 4.70
C ILE A 138 -7.42 -0.34 4.41
N LEU A 139 -6.40 0.52 4.33
CA LEU A 139 -6.63 1.96 4.15
C LEU A 139 -7.24 2.28 2.77
N GLY A 140 -6.95 1.46 1.76
CA GLY A 140 -7.47 1.64 0.40
C GLY A 140 -8.94 1.24 0.23
N TYR A 141 -9.41 0.21 0.93
CA TYR A 141 -10.69 -0.44 0.59
C TYR A 141 -11.63 -0.73 1.78
N PHE A 142 -11.15 -0.70 3.02
CA PHE A 142 -11.87 -1.23 4.19
C PHE A 142 -12.10 -0.21 5.32
N THR A 143 -12.11 1.09 5.00
CA THR A 143 -12.36 2.17 5.96
C THR A 143 -13.81 2.67 5.98
N ASP A 144 -14.75 1.81 5.56
CA ASP A 144 -16.19 2.06 5.58
C ASP A 144 -16.87 1.47 6.83
N ASP A 145 -18.16 1.74 7.00
CA ASP A 145 -18.92 1.35 8.20
C ASP A 145 -18.97 -0.14 8.47
N ASN A 146 -18.86 -0.99 7.45
CA ASN A 146 -18.93 -2.45 7.61
C ASN A 146 -17.63 -3.04 8.18
N TYR A 147 -16.51 -2.33 8.00
CA TYR A 147 -15.18 -2.84 8.34
C TYR A 147 -14.47 -2.04 9.42
N ILE A 148 -14.89 -0.79 9.69
CA ILE A 148 -14.16 0.14 10.56
C ILE A 148 -13.86 -0.44 11.95
N ASP A 149 -14.81 -1.14 12.58
CA ASP A 149 -14.58 -1.74 13.89
C ASP A 149 -13.59 -2.92 13.84
N LYS A 150 -13.63 -3.73 12.77
CA LYS A 150 -12.65 -4.79 12.52
C LYS A 150 -11.26 -4.19 12.27
N VAL A 151 -11.18 -3.07 11.55
CA VAL A 151 -9.92 -2.35 11.32
C VAL A 151 -9.32 -1.85 12.62
N PHE A 152 -10.13 -1.32 13.55
CA PHE A 152 -9.64 -0.93 14.87
C PHE A 152 -9.09 -2.11 15.68
N GLN A 153 -9.70 -3.30 15.58
CA GLN A 153 -9.18 -4.51 16.22
C GLN A 153 -7.83 -4.93 15.60
N ILE A 154 -7.69 -4.87 14.27
CA ILE A 154 -6.41 -5.12 13.59
C ILE A 154 -5.34 -4.13 14.07
N LEU A 155 -5.67 -2.84 14.17
CA LEU A 155 -4.73 -1.83 14.66
C LEU A 155 -4.36 -2.03 16.14
N ASP A 156 -5.30 -2.39 17.01
CA ASP A 156 -5.00 -2.65 18.42
C ASP A 156 -4.11 -3.89 18.63
N ASN A 157 -4.19 -4.87 17.72
CA ASN A 157 -3.36 -6.08 17.75
C ASN A 157 -2.09 -5.94 16.90
N PHE A 158 -1.89 -4.81 16.22
CA PHE A 158 -0.72 -4.59 15.39
C PHE A 158 0.53 -4.41 16.26
N SER A 159 1.54 -5.23 15.99
CA SER A 159 2.88 -5.11 16.55
C SER A 159 3.90 -5.50 15.49
N HIS A 160 4.90 -4.64 15.26
CA HIS A 160 6.03 -4.90 14.36
C HIS A 160 7.11 -3.83 14.54
N GLU A 161 8.40 -4.20 14.49
CA GLU A 161 9.51 -3.25 14.64
C GLU A 161 9.89 -2.53 13.33
N GLY A 162 9.66 -3.18 12.18
CA GLY A 162 9.90 -2.63 10.85
C GLY A 162 9.20 -1.29 10.61
N TYR A 163 9.98 -0.31 10.15
CA TYR A 163 9.56 1.08 9.96
C TYR A 163 8.39 1.22 8.98
N TYR A 164 8.44 0.55 7.84
CA TYR A 164 7.43 0.62 6.79
C TYR A 164 6.12 -0.08 7.17
N ALA A 165 6.15 -1.13 7.99
CA ALA A 165 4.94 -1.72 8.56
C ALA A 165 4.27 -0.73 9.54
N ARG A 166 5.02 -0.18 10.50
CA ARG A 166 4.47 0.82 11.44
C ARG A 166 3.96 2.07 10.74
N MET A 167 4.66 2.53 9.69
CA MET A 167 4.18 3.62 8.82
C MET A 167 2.86 3.29 8.12
N GLY A 168 2.68 2.04 7.69
CA GLY A 168 1.43 1.54 7.13
C GLY A 168 0.27 1.65 8.13
N ALA A 169 0.49 1.21 9.37
CA ALA A 169 -0.52 1.26 10.43
C ALA A 169 -0.88 2.70 10.83
N ALA A 170 0.13 3.56 10.99
CA ALA A 170 -0.06 4.99 11.24
C ALA A 170 -0.85 5.68 10.10
N TRP A 171 -0.58 5.30 8.86
CA TRP A 171 -1.31 5.83 7.71
C TRP A 171 -2.75 5.32 7.65
N ALA A 172 -2.98 4.03 7.89
CA ALA A 172 -4.32 3.46 7.98
C ALA A 172 -5.16 4.15 9.05
N LEU A 173 -4.60 4.41 10.24
CA LEU A 173 -5.26 5.17 11.29
C LEU A 173 -5.66 6.58 10.82
N SER A 174 -4.79 7.27 10.06
CA SER A 174 -5.13 8.60 9.54
C SER A 174 -6.27 8.56 8.52
N ILE A 175 -6.31 7.53 7.67
CA ILE A 175 -7.39 7.38 6.69
C ILE A 175 -8.70 7.03 7.39
N CYS A 176 -8.66 6.19 8.42
CA CYS A 176 -9.83 5.94 9.29
C CYS A 176 -10.38 7.25 9.84
N TYR A 177 -9.51 8.14 10.35
CA TYR A 177 -9.98 9.43 10.87
C TYR A 177 -10.60 10.31 9.78
N VAL A 178 -9.98 10.37 8.60
CA VAL A 178 -10.48 11.18 7.48
C VAL A 178 -11.83 10.66 6.93
N LYS A 179 -12.09 9.36 7.02
CA LYS A 179 -13.30 8.71 6.50
C LYS A 179 -14.39 8.55 7.54
N GLN A 180 -14.01 8.32 8.80
CA GLN A 180 -14.86 7.96 9.93
C GLN A 180 -14.42 8.74 11.18
N PRO A 181 -14.51 10.08 11.18
CA PRO A 181 -13.88 10.93 12.20
C PRO A 181 -14.40 10.66 13.61
N GLU A 182 -15.71 10.53 13.80
CA GLU A 182 -16.32 10.32 15.12
C GLU A 182 -15.94 8.96 15.72
N LYS A 183 -16.08 7.88 14.93
CA LYS A 183 -15.71 6.52 15.35
C LYS A 183 -14.22 6.43 15.66
N THR A 184 -13.38 7.02 14.78
CA THR A 184 -11.92 7.00 14.98
C THR A 184 -11.51 7.84 16.18
N PHE A 185 -12.13 9.00 16.43
CA PHE A 185 -11.84 9.80 17.62
C PHE A 185 -12.17 9.05 18.92
N LYS A 186 -13.31 8.33 18.95
CA LYS A 186 -13.66 7.46 20.09
C LYS A 186 -12.64 6.32 20.26
N TYR A 187 -12.20 5.71 19.17
CA TYR A 187 -11.15 4.69 19.19
C TYR A 187 -9.81 5.23 19.72
N LEU A 188 -9.36 6.41 19.27
CA LEU A 188 -8.08 7.01 19.68
C LEU A 188 -7.94 7.15 21.21
N LYS A 189 -9.05 7.41 21.92
CA LYS A 189 -9.06 7.53 23.39
C LYS A 189 -8.79 6.22 24.13
N LYS A 190 -9.00 5.07 23.48
CA LYS A 190 -8.89 3.73 24.09
C LYS A 190 -7.92 2.80 23.37
N SER A 191 -7.26 3.27 22.31
CA SER A 191 -6.40 2.46 21.46
C SER A 191 -5.25 1.83 22.25
N LYS A 192 -4.85 0.62 21.84
CA LYS A 192 -3.72 -0.15 22.39
C LYS A 192 -2.45 -0.06 21.56
N LEU A 193 -2.49 0.62 20.40
CA LEU A 193 -1.32 0.84 19.52
C LEU A 193 -0.09 1.28 20.31
N ASP A 194 1.11 0.86 19.90
CA ASP A 194 2.33 1.34 20.53
C ASP A 194 2.50 2.87 20.41
N LYS A 195 3.33 3.44 21.27
CA LYS A 195 3.57 4.90 21.34
C LYS A 195 4.00 5.49 19.99
N TRP A 196 4.91 4.81 19.28
CA TRP A 196 5.45 5.32 18.03
C TRP A 196 4.35 5.36 16.97
N THR A 197 3.65 4.24 16.76
CA THR A 197 2.62 4.12 15.72
C THR A 197 1.44 5.04 16.00
N PHE A 198 1.00 5.12 17.26
CA PHE A 198 -0.06 6.02 17.66
C PHE A 198 0.30 7.49 17.39
N ASN A 199 1.46 7.95 17.87
CA ASN A 199 1.89 9.33 17.70
C ASN A 199 2.14 9.70 16.23
N LYS A 200 2.65 8.74 15.44
CA LYS A 200 2.82 8.89 14.00
C LYS A 200 1.47 8.98 13.29
N GLY A 201 0.47 8.20 13.70
CA GLY A 201 -0.88 8.29 13.20
C GLY A 201 -1.51 9.67 13.46
N ILE A 202 -1.39 10.19 14.69
CA ILE A 202 -1.80 11.57 15.03
C ILE A 202 -1.11 12.59 14.12
N GLN A 203 0.20 12.44 13.91
CA GLN A 203 0.93 13.31 12.97
C GLN A 203 0.34 13.26 11.56
N LYS A 204 0.09 12.07 10.99
CA LYS A 204 -0.48 11.95 9.64
C LYS A 204 -1.91 12.49 9.54
N ILE A 205 -2.70 12.39 10.61
CA ILE A 205 -4.01 13.06 10.67
C ILE A 205 -3.83 14.58 10.57
N CYS A 206 -2.87 15.14 11.31
CA CYS A 206 -2.58 16.57 11.30
C CYS A 206 -2.00 17.10 9.98
N GLU A 207 -1.32 16.25 9.20
CA GLU A 207 -0.82 16.57 7.85
C GLU A 207 -1.96 16.63 6.81
N SER A 208 -3.12 16.04 7.10
CA SER A 208 -4.27 16.08 6.20
C SER A 208 -4.89 17.47 6.11
N LEU A 209 -5.11 17.97 4.90
CA LEU A 209 -5.88 19.21 4.65
C LEU A 209 -7.37 19.06 4.94
N ARG A 210 -7.87 17.83 5.14
CA ARG A 210 -9.28 17.53 5.39
C ARG A 210 -9.70 17.65 6.86
N VAL A 211 -8.75 17.96 7.74
CA VAL A 211 -9.00 18.13 9.18
C VAL A 211 -8.74 19.59 9.53
N ASP A 212 -9.67 20.21 10.26
CA ASP A 212 -9.56 21.62 10.65
C ASP A 212 -8.51 21.84 11.75
N LYS A 213 -8.11 23.10 11.93
CA LYS A 213 -7.05 23.49 12.87
C LYS A 213 -7.40 23.15 14.32
N ASN A 214 -8.64 23.39 14.76
CA ASN A 214 -9.03 23.19 16.15
C ASN A 214 -9.01 21.69 16.50
N THR A 215 -9.52 20.86 15.60
CA THR A 215 -9.46 19.40 15.73
C THR A 215 -8.01 18.89 15.81
N LYS A 216 -7.10 19.46 15.00
CA LYS A 216 -5.67 19.10 15.05
C LYS A 216 -5.03 19.41 16.41
N GLU A 217 -5.35 20.54 17.02
CA GLU A 217 -4.84 20.87 18.36
C GLU A 217 -5.34 19.88 19.42
N VAL A 218 -6.62 19.51 19.36
CA VAL A 218 -7.17 18.46 20.24
C VAL A 218 -6.44 17.13 20.03
N LEU A 219 -6.25 16.70 18.78
CA LEU A 219 -5.55 15.45 18.48
C LEU A 219 -4.09 15.44 18.94
N LYS A 220 -3.38 16.57 18.82
CA LYS A 220 -2.00 16.71 19.31
C LYS A 220 -1.91 16.48 20.82
N SER A 221 -2.92 16.92 21.58
CA SER A 221 -2.97 16.69 23.03
C SER A 221 -3.14 15.22 23.43
N LEU A 222 -3.60 14.37 22.51
CA LEU A 222 -3.72 12.92 22.73
C LEU A 222 -2.39 12.17 22.56
N LYS A 223 -1.34 12.82 22.06
CA LYS A 223 -0.04 12.15 21.86
C LYS A 223 0.47 11.55 23.18
N ARG A 224 0.97 10.33 23.09
CA ARG A 224 1.48 9.57 24.23
C ARG A 224 2.88 10.06 24.61
N LYS A 225 3.08 10.25 25.91
CA LYS A 225 4.33 10.76 26.51
C LYS A 225 5.43 9.71 26.57
#